data_AF-A0ABD5NX00-F1
#
_entry.id   AF-A0ABD5NX00-F1
#
_cell.length_a   1.000
_cell.length_b   1.000
_cell.length_c   1.000
_cell.angle_alpha   90.00
_cell.angle_beta   90.00
_cell.angle_gamma   90.00
#
_symmetry.space_group_name_H-M   'P 1'
#
loop_
_entity.id
_entity.type
_entity.pdbx_description
1 polymer ?
#
loop_
_entity_poly.entity_id
_entity_poly.type
_entity_poly.pdbx_seq_one_letter_code
_entity_poly.pdbx_strand_id
1 'polypeptide(L)'
;MADPRDPGENNSDSRVAESDGGRSETGSTSSEDDGAAGGTPVDDAEVADPTEAELLRQVEEKYDFENFGPQDMAEMTPEEWDVAFDEDTWIIGDELLERVEAELKSRVAERDVFAMLEYAEVDGKRSLVAYSDTDYAIVYPDGSVEGVGTVVRDVKPTVALCSIESYEVDDPPEDWGLPRPSEIPESGSELGNWMLQLLAGVQILVGLGALVAWIASGWRENLVLLATGLGFVLIGLFLFTIVANARLSDKFRVEEYRDRLRSIGVESGERPEFVPIDDDAFETTPNAEESVADDS
;
A
#
# COMPACT_ATOMS: atom_id res chain seq x y z
N MET A 1 18.71 -42.85 36.80
CA MET A 1 17.94 -44.10 36.67
C MET A 1 16.47 -43.72 36.50
N ALA A 2 16.08 -43.45 35.25
CA ALA A 2 14.72 -43.42 34.68
C ALA A 2 14.85 -42.70 33.33
N ASP A 3 14.44 -43.41 32.30
CA ASP A 3 14.61 -43.24 30.85
C ASP A 3 13.45 -42.41 30.25
N PRO A 4 13.62 -41.72 29.11
CA PRO A 4 12.67 -40.77 28.53
C PRO A 4 11.61 -41.47 27.70
N ARG A 5 10.42 -40.86 27.55
CA ARG A 5 9.39 -41.32 26.61
C ARG A 5 8.81 -40.14 25.84
N ASP A 6 9.25 -40.05 24.59
CA ASP A 6 8.46 -39.72 23.41
C ASP A 6 8.81 -40.84 22.40
N PRO A 7 7.84 -41.51 21.74
CA PRO A 7 7.23 -40.96 20.52
C PRO A 7 5.75 -41.31 20.34
N GLY A 8 4.99 -40.47 19.63
CA GLY A 8 3.59 -40.76 19.29
C GLY A 8 3.05 -39.92 18.14
N GLU A 9 3.43 -40.31 16.92
CA GLU A 9 2.78 -39.96 15.66
C GLU A 9 1.25 -40.14 15.74
N ASN A 10 0.49 -39.18 15.20
CA ASN A 10 -0.84 -39.49 14.68
C ASN A 10 -1.08 -38.74 13.36
N ASN A 11 -0.95 -39.50 12.29
CA ASN A 11 -1.27 -39.19 10.91
C ASN A 11 -2.56 -39.95 10.54
N SER A 12 -3.52 -39.29 9.88
CA SER A 12 -4.77 -39.72 9.19
C SER A 12 -5.93 -38.77 9.58
N ASP A 13 -6.71 -38.16 8.69
CA ASP A 13 -7.22 -38.71 7.43
C ASP A 13 -7.62 -37.59 6.42
N SER A 14 -7.00 -37.68 5.24
CA SER A 14 -7.50 -37.52 3.86
C SER A 14 -8.76 -36.68 3.52
N ARG A 15 -8.60 -35.82 2.50
CA ARG A 15 -9.34 -35.89 1.21
C ARG A 15 -8.56 -35.13 0.12
N VAL A 16 -7.78 -35.87 -0.65
CA VAL A 16 -7.23 -35.48 -1.97
C VAL A 16 -7.99 -36.31 -3.00
N ALA A 17 -8.55 -35.67 -4.01
CA ALA A 17 -9.13 -36.33 -5.17
C ALA A 17 -8.18 -36.12 -6.36
N GLU A 18 -7.29 -37.08 -6.57
CA GLU A 18 -6.61 -37.30 -7.84
C GLU A 18 -7.56 -38.06 -8.78
N SER A 19 -7.70 -37.59 -10.01
CA SER A 19 -8.27 -38.37 -11.11
C SER A 19 -7.17 -38.65 -12.12
N ASP A 20 -6.65 -39.87 -12.04
CA ASP A 20 -5.85 -40.56 -13.06
C ASP A 20 -6.71 -40.87 -14.29
N GLY A 21 -6.11 -40.94 -15.48
CA GLY A 21 -6.82 -41.06 -16.74
C GLY A 21 -6.01 -41.30 -18.00
N GLY A 22 -4.89 -42.03 -17.91
CA GLY A 22 -4.45 -43.03 -18.91
C GLY A 22 -4.40 -42.69 -20.40
N ARG A 23 -3.16 -42.48 -20.88
CA ARG A 23 -2.72 -42.65 -22.29
C ARG A 23 -3.00 -44.08 -22.80
N SER A 24 -3.54 -44.21 -24.01
CA SER A 24 -3.47 -45.45 -24.80
C SER A 24 -3.29 -45.15 -26.29
N GLU A 25 -2.11 -45.52 -26.77
CA GLU A 25 -1.78 -45.68 -28.18
C GLU A 25 -2.32 -47.04 -28.66
N THR A 26 -3.09 -47.07 -29.75
CA THR A 26 -3.23 -48.25 -30.60
C THR A 26 -3.41 -47.83 -32.06
N GLY A 27 -2.52 -48.33 -32.92
CA GLY A 27 -2.49 -48.04 -34.34
C GLY A 27 -3.42 -48.89 -35.21
N SER A 28 -3.50 -48.43 -36.47
CA SER A 28 -3.86 -49.06 -37.74
C SER A 28 -4.73 -50.32 -37.76
N THR A 29 -5.84 -50.24 -38.50
CA THR A 29 -6.09 -51.09 -39.70
C THR A 29 -6.99 -50.38 -40.71
N SER A 30 -6.58 -50.44 -41.97
CA SER A 30 -7.27 -49.94 -43.17
C SER A 30 -8.60 -50.65 -43.46
N SER A 31 -9.54 -49.90 -44.04
CA SER A 31 -10.60 -50.41 -44.92
C SER A 31 -10.92 -49.35 -45.97
N GLU A 32 -10.57 -49.62 -47.22
CA GLU A 32 -11.09 -48.92 -48.40
C GLU A 32 -12.50 -49.44 -48.68
N ASP A 33 -13.47 -48.55 -48.94
CA ASP A 33 -14.61 -48.84 -49.82
C ASP A 33 -15.15 -47.54 -50.45
N ASP A 34 -15.45 -47.66 -51.74
CA ASP A 34 -15.81 -46.66 -52.73
C ASP A 34 -17.17 -45.99 -52.51
N GLY A 35 -17.34 -44.77 -53.02
CA GLY A 35 -18.68 -44.17 -53.12
C GLY A 35 -18.73 -42.71 -53.55
N ALA A 36 -18.43 -42.45 -54.82
CA ALA A 36 -18.63 -41.14 -55.45
C ALA A 36 -20.11 -40.69 -55.46
N ALA A 37 -20.38 -39.47 -54.99
CA ALA A 37 -21.49 -38.64 -55.47
C ALA A 37 -21.23 -37.16 -55.14
N GLY A 38 -21.21 -36.33 -56.19
CA GLY A 38 -20.86 -34.92 -56.11
C GLY A 38 -21.76 -34.07 -55.21
N GLY A 39 -21.12 -33.27 -54.37
CA GLY A 39 -21.67 -32.08 -53.74
C GLY A 39 -20.77 -30.90 -54.12
N THR A 40 -21.40 -29.83 -54.60
CA THR A 40 -20.87 -28.51 -54.94
C THR A 40 -19.66 -28.08 -54.10
N PRO A 41 -18.60 -27.47 -54.68
CA PRO A 41 -17.62 -26.77 -53.88
C PRO A 41 -18.34 -25.59 -53.24
N VAL A 42 -18.64 -25.74 -51.95
CA VAL A 42 -18.87 -24.58 -51.11
C VAL A 42 -17.50 -23.93 -51.02
N ASP A 43 -17.39 -22.67 -51.41
CA ASP A 43 -16.30 -21.81 -50.98
C ASP A 43 -16.28 -21.89 -49.44
N ASP A 44 -15.50 -22.81 -48.88
CA ASP A 44 -14.83 -22.56 -47.62
C ASP A 44 -13.87 -21.43 -47.94
N ALA A 45 -14.39 -20.20 -47.87
CA ALA A 45 -13.56 -19.07 -47.57
C ALA A 45 -12.84 -19.47 -46.29
N GLU A 46 -11.58 -19.86 -46.43
CA GLU A 46 -10.61 -19.98 -45.36
C GLU A 46 -10.72 -18.65 -44.63
N VAL A 47 -11.52 -18.63 -43.55
CA VAL A 47 -11.60 -17.48 -42.65
C VAL A 47 -10.22 -17.46 -42.05
N ALA A 48 -9.35 -16.64 -42.65
CA ALA A 48 -8.02 -16.42 -42.13
C ALA A 48 -8.17 -16.11 -40.65
N ASP A 49 -7.38 -16.78 -39.82
CA ASP A 49 -7.35 -16.46 -38.40
C ASP A 49 -7.17 -14.94 -38.27
N PRO A 50 -8.04 -14.26 -37.49
CA PRO A 50 -7.98 -12.82 -37.36
C PRO A 50 -6.60 -12.43 -36.86
N THR A 51 -6.07 -11.34 -37.42
CA THR A 51 -4.81 -10.76 -36.93
C THR A 51 -4.96 -10.29 -35.49
N GLU A 52 -3.87 -10.21 -34.73
CA GLU A 52 -3.88 -9.68 -33.34
C GLU A 52 -4.61 -8.33 -33.25
N ALA A 53 -4.34 -7.41 -34.17
CA ALA A 53 -5.03 -6.12 -34.22
C ALA A 53 -6.55 -6.21 -34.50
N GLU A 54 -7.03 -7.26 -35.16
CA GLU A 54 -8.45 -7.53 -35.38
C GLU A 54 -9.09 -8.24 -34.18
N LEU A 55 -8.34 -9.09 -33.48
CA LEU A 55 -8.76 -9.69 -32.21
C LEU A 55 -8.88 -8.62 -31.12
N LEU A 56 -7.91 -7.71 -30.98
CA LEU A 56 -7.95 -6.61 -30.02
C LEU A 56 -9.21 -5.76 -30.19
N ARG A 57 -9.54 -5.36 -31.43
CA ARG A 57 -10.78 -4.60 -31.69
C ARG A 57 -12.05 -5.37 -31.36
N GLN A 58 -12.07 -6.69 -31.60
CA GLN A 58 -13.21 -7.53 -31.24
C GLN A 58 -13.37 -7.63 -29.72
N VAL A 59 -12.26 -7.72 -28.99
CA VAL A 59 -12.26 -7.72 -27.53
C VAL A 59 -12.74 -6.37 -26.98
N GLU A 60 -12.22 -5.24 -27.49
CA GLU A 60 -12.65 -3.89 -27.10
C GLU A 60 -14.14 -3.63 -27.39
N GLU A 61 -14.71 -4.25 -28.42
CA GLU A 61 -16.16 -4.16 -28.70
C GLU A 61 -16.98 -5.10 -27.79
N LYS A 62 -16.43 -6.26 -27.44
CA LYS A 62 -17.12 -7.30 -26.66
C LYS A 62 -17.17 -7.00 -25.17
N TYR A 63 -16.12 -6.39 -24.62
CA TYR A 63 -15.98 -6.15 -23.17
C TYR A 63 -15.90 -4.65 -22.85
N ASP A 64 -16.56 -4.24 -21.77
CA ASP A 64 -16.44 -2.90 -21.20
C ASP A 64 -15.33 -2.90 -20.14
N PHE A 65 -14.13 -2.44 -20.53
CA PHE A 65 -12.96 -2.42 -19.65
C PHE A 65 -13.11 -1.47 -18.45
N GLU A 66 -14.01 -0.48 -18.49
CA GLU A 66 -14.25 0.42 -17.35
C GLU A 66 -15.06 -0.25 -16.23
N ASN A 67 -15.83 -1.29 -16.55
CA ASN A 67 -16.64 -2.05 -15.60
C ASN A 67 -16.33 -3.55 -15.65
N PHE A 68 -15.09 -3.89 -15.97
CA PHE A 68 -14.62 -5.26 -16.11
C PHE A 68 -14.50 -5.98 -14.75
N GLY A 69 -15.10 -7.16 -14.64
CA GLY A 69 -15.17 -7.91 -13.38
C GLY A 69 -14.75 -9.38 -13.48
N PRO A 70 -14.79 -10.12 -12.36
CA PRO A 70 -14.39 -11.53 -12.31
C PRO A 70 -15.21 -12.47 -13.21
N GLN A 71 -16.41 -12.06 -13.60
CA GLN A 71 -17.26 -12.82 -14.52
C GLN A 71 -16.75 -12.68 -15.96
N ASP A 72 -16.38 -11.47 -16.38
CA ASP A 72 -15.82 -11.20 -17.70
C ASP A 72 -14.46 -11.92 -17.88
N MET A 73 -13.64 -11.95 -16.83
CA MET A 73 -12.40 -12.71 -16.79
C MET A 73 -12.60 -14.20 -17.08
N ALA A 74 -13.71 -14.79 -16.63
CA ALA A 74 -14.01 -16.20 -16.82
C ALA A 74 -14.58 -16.52 -18.21
N GLU A 75 -15.14 -15.52 -18.89
CA GLU A 75 -15.67 -15.63 -20.25
C GLU A 75 -14.62 -15.41 -21.33
N MET A 76 -13.54 -14.68 -21.00
CA MET A 76 -12.46 -14.34 -21.90
C MET A 76 -11.57 -15.54 -22.23
N THR A 77 -11.35 -15.77 -23.52
CA THR A 77 -10.49 -16.86 -23.98
C THR A 77 -9.00 -16.51 -23.77
N PRO A 78 -8.09 -17.49 -23.71
CA PRO A 78 -6.65 -17.21 -23.58
C PRO A 78 -6.12 -16.29 -24.69
N GLU A 79 -6.57 -16.51 -25.93
CA GLU A 79 -6.19 -15.68 -27.08
C GLU A 79 -6.74 -14.26 -26.92
N GLU A 80 -7.98 -14.08 -26.46
CA GLU A 80 -8.55 -12.74 -26.17
C GLU A 80 -7.78 -12.04 -25.03
N TRP A 81 -7.35 -12.78 -24.01
CA TRP A 81 -6.53 -12.28 -22.90
C TRP A 81 -5.15 -11.79 -23.37
N ASP A 82 -4.46 -12.60 -24.18
CA ASP A 82 -3.10 -12.30 -24.65
C ASP A 82 -3.06 -10.99 -25.46
N VAL A 83 -4.07 -10.72 -26.29
CA VAL A 83 -4.12 -9.46 -27.05
C VAL A 83 -4.62 -8.28 -26.22
N ALA A 84 -5.48 -8.52 -25.23
CA ALA A 84 -6.03 -7.45 -24.38
C ALA A 84 -5.04 -6.97 -23.31
N PHE A 85 -4.15 -7.86 -22.85
CA PHE A 85 -3.17 -7.62 -21.80
C PHE A 85 -1.78 -8.01 -22.31
N ASP A 86 -1.40 -7.45 -23.46
CA ASP A 86 -0.11 -7.72 -24.09
C ASP A 86 1.04 -7.16 -23.26
N GLU A 87 1.80 -8.05 -22.61
CA GLU A 87 2.97 -7.70 -21.80
C GLU A 87 4.06 -6.99 -22.62
N ASP A 88 4.11 -7.20 -23.95
CA ASP A 88 5.07 -6.55 -24.84
C ASP A 88 4.74 -5.05 -25.07
N THR A 89 3.52 -4.62 -24.74
CA THR A 89 3.10 -3.20 -24.78
C THR A 89 3.40 -2.45 -23.49
N TRP A 90 3.80 -3.15 -22.42
CA TRP A 90 4.08 -2.51 -21.15
C TRP A 90 5.40 -1.73 -21.19
N ILE A 91 5.38 -0.57 -20.56
CA ILE A 91 6.55 0.29 -20.40
C ILE A 91 7.51 -0.40 -19.43
N ILE A 92 8.74 -0.62 -19.87
CA ILE A 92 9.88 -1.15 -19.10
C ILE A 92 11.12 -0.27 -19.31
N GLY A 93 12.19 -0.56 -18.57
CA GLY A 93 13.45 0.17 -18.66
C GLY A 93 13.47 1.45 -17.83
N ASP A 94 14.31 2.41 -18.23
CA ASP A 94 14.45 3.69 -17.54
C ASP A 94 13.15 4.50 -17.57
N GLU A 95 12.35 4.39 -18.64
CA GLU A 95 11.07 5.08 -18.76
C GLU A 95 10.07 4.65 -17.68
N LEU A 96 10.02 3.34 -17.38
CA LEU A 96 9.21 2.83 -16.26
C LEU A 96 9.69 3.43 -14.94
N LEU A 97 11.01 3.44 -14.71
CA LEU A 97 11.57 3.94 -13.46
C LEU A 97 11.31 5.43 -13.27
N GLU A 98 11.38 6.24 -14.32
CA GLU A 98 11.07 7.68 -14.30
C GLU A 98 9.58 7.92 -14.00
N ARG A 99 8.69 7.15 -14.64
CA ARG A 99 7.24 7.20 -14.37
C ARG A 99 6.90 6.81 -12.94
N VAL A 100 7.52 5.74 -12.44
CA VAL A 100 7.34 5.28 -11.05
C VAL A 100 7.89 6.31 -10.07
N GLU A 101 9.05 6.92 -10.35
CA GLU A 101 9.61 7.97 -9.51
C GLU A 101 8.65 9.16 -9.41
N ALA A 102 8.12 9.66 -10.53
CA ALA A 102 7.18 10.78 -10.55
C ALA A 102 5.90 10.48 -9.73
N GLU A 103 5.28 9.31 -9.95
CA GLU A 103 4.09 8.88 -9.21
C GLU A 103 4.38 8.72 -7.71
N LEU A 104 5.51 8.10 -7.34
CA LEU A 104 5.88 7.95 -5.93
C LEU A 104 6.18 9.29 -5.26
N LYS A 105 6.80 10.25 -5.97
CA LYS A 105 6.99 11.62 -5.44
C LYS A 105 5.64 12.26 -5.09
N SER A 106 4.64 12.16 -5.97
CA SER A 106 3.29 12.64 -5.69
C SER A 106 2.67 11.96 -4.47
N ARG A 107 2.76 10.64 -4.36
CA ARG A 107 2.24 9.90 -3.20
C ARG A 107 2.95 10.21 -1.88
N VAL A 108 4.26 10.48 -1.92
CA VAL A 108 5.02 10.93 -0.75
C VAL A 108 4.60 12.34 -0.34
N ALA A 109 4.37 13.23 -1.30
CA ALA A 109 3.84 14.57 -1.05
C ALA A 109 2.46 14.52 -0.36
N GLU A 110 1.59 13.62 -0.81
CA GLU A 110 0.24 13.39 -0.26
C GLU A 110 0.22 12.62 1.06
N ARG A 111 1.37 12.11 1.51
CA ARG A 111 1.55 11.29 2.72
C ARG A 111 0.88 9.91 2.66
N ASP A 112 0.62 9.42 1.45
CA ASP A 112 0.12 8.07 1.21
C ASP A 112 1.27 7.04 1.27
N VAL A 113 2.49 7.45 0.93
CA VAL A 113 3.71 6.64 1.04
C VAL A 113 4.72 7.35 1.93
N PHE A 114 5.29 6.61 2.90
CA PHE A 114 6.37 7.11 3.76
C PHE A 114 7.70 6.47 3.35
N ALA A 115 8.37 7.08 2.39
CA ALA A 115 9.67 6.62 1.90
C ALA A 115 10.52 7.76 1.33
N MET A 116 11.83 7.61 1.38
CA MET A 116 12.79 8.35 0.57
C MET A 116 12.99 7.60 -0.75
N LEU A 117 13.22 8.35 -1.83
CA LEU A 117 13.40 7.82 -3.19
C LEU A 117 14.80 8.18 -3.69
N GLU A 118 15.58 7.17 -4.08
CA GLU A 118 16.91 7.35 -4.67
C GLU A 118 17.15 6.32 -5.77
N TYR A 119 18.00 6.65 -6.74
CA TYR A 119 18.47 5.69 -7.72
C TYR A 119 19.75 5.00 -7.22
N ALA A 120 19.87 3.71 -7.49
CA ALA A 120 21.07 2.93 -7.19
C ALA A 120 21.36 1.91 -8.30
N GLU A 121 22.63 1.52 -8.40
CA GLU A 121 23.09 0.43 -9.24
C GLU A 121 22.97 -0.89 -8.47
N VAL A 122 22.04 -1.75 -8.87
CA VAL A 122 21.82 -3.09 -8.30
C VAL A 122 22.05 -4.11 -9.41
N ASP A 123 22.94 -5.07 -9.18
CA ASP A 123 23.34 -6.08 -10.17
C ASP A 123 23.78 -5.50 -11.53
N GLY A 124 24.42 -4.31 -11.51
CA GLY A 124 24.88 -3.62 -12.72
C GLY A 124 23.78 -2.92 -13.51
N LYS A 125 22.58 -2.76 -12.93
CA LYS A 125 21.44 -2.08 -13.54
C LYS A 125 20.98 -0.93 -12.64
N ARG A 126 20.62 0.18 -13.26
CA ARG A 126 19.97 1.30 -12.58
C ARG A 126 18.60 0.86 -12.07
N SER A 127 18.36 1.05 -10.79
CA SER A 127 17.14 0.64 -10.08
C SER A 127 16.67 1.77 -9.17
N LEU A 128 15.36 1.93 -9.02
CA LEU A 128 14.78 2.91 -8.11
C LEU A 128 14.58 2.27 -6.73
N VAL A 129 15.12 2.89 -5.70
CA VAL A 129 15.07 2.42 -4.32
C VAL A 129 14.17 3.34 -3.52
N ALA A 130 13.11 2.76 -2.95
CA ALA A 130 12.26 3.41 -1.97
C ALA A 130 12.55 2.81 -0.60
N TYR A 131 12.91 3.61 0.40
CA TYR A 131 13.20 3.07 1.74
C TYR A 131 12.58 3.93 2.84
N SER A 132 12.23 3.31 3.96
CA SER A 132 11.64 3.93 5.15
C SER A 132 12.57 3.79 6.36
N ASP A 133 12.02 3.97 7.57
CA ASP A 133 12.72 3.70 8.82
C ASP A 133 12.93 2.21 9.11
N THR A 134 12.15 1.31 8.50
CA THR A 134 12.22 -0.14 8.75
C THR A 134 12.11 -1.02 7.51
N ASP A 135 11.62 -0.46 6.42
CA ASP A 135 11.19 -1.19 5.23
C ASP A 135 11.86 -0.61 3.99
N TYR A 136 11.92 -1.39 2.92
CA TYR A 136 12.45 -0.92 1.64
C TYR A 136 11.84 -1.68 0.47
N ALA A 137 11.88 -1.07 -0.71
CA ALA A 137 11.56 -1.66 -2.00
C ALA A 137 12.60 -1.23 -3.04
N ILE A 138 13.01 -2.17 -3.88
CA ILE A 138 13.88 -1.96 -5.04
C ILE A 138 13.03 -2.27 -6.26
N VAL A 139 12.90 -1.29 -7.15
CA VAL A 139 12.22 -1.42 -8.43
C VAL A 139 13.27 -1.55 -9.52
N TYR A 140 13.22 -2.68 -10.22
CA TYR A 140 14.11 -2.98 -11.33
C TYR A 140 13.50 -2.49 -12.65
N PRO A 141 14.33 -2.28 -13.68
CA PRO A 141 13.86 -1.81 -14.99
C PRO A 141 12.94 -2.82 -15.69
N ASP A 142 12.93 -4.09 -15.31
CA ASP A 142 11.99 -5.08 -15.85
C ASP A 142 10.60 -5.04 -15.15
N GLY A 143 10.39 -4.08 -14.24
CA GLY A 143 9.15 -3.95 -13.47
C GLY A 143 9.06 -4.89 -12.26
N SER A 144 10.08 -5.73 -12.03
CA SER A 144 10.12 -6.54 -10.82
C SER A 144 10.38 -5.67 -9.58
N VAL A 145 9.79 -6.05 -8.44
CA VAL A 145 9.92 -5.33 -7.17
C VAL A 145 10.32 -6.29 -6.05
N GLU A 146 11.48 -6.05 -5.47
CA GLU A 146 12.01 -6.75 -4.30
C GLU A 146 11.99 -5.87 -3.06
N GLY A 147 11.94 -6.47 -1.88
CA GLY A 147 12.01 -5.73 -0.63
C GLY A 147 11.17 -6.34 0.49
N VAL A 148 10.95 -5.56 1.54
CA VAL A 148 10.24 -6.00 2.75
C VAL A 148 9.27 -4.92 3.23
N GLY A 149 8.14 -5.37 3.78
CA GLY A 149 7.26 -4.52 4.58
C GLY A 149 6.25 -3.71 3.78
N THR A 150 5.82 -2.59 4.35
CA THR A 150 4.73 -1.75 3.82
C THR A 150 5.16 -1.01 2.55
N VAL A 151 6.44 -0.62 2.44
CA VAL A 151 6.96 0.07 1.24
C VAL A 151 6.73 -0.76 -0.02
N VAL A 152 7.03 -2.07 -0.01
CA VAL A 152 6.76 -2.96 -1.16
C VAL A 152 5.26 -3.04 -1.47
N ARG A 153 4.42 -3.07 -0.44
CA ARG A 153 2.96 -3.15 -0.61
C ARG A 153 2.41 -1.92 -1.33
N ASP A 154 3.03 -0.77 -1.10
CA ASP A 154 2.57 0.49 -1.67
C ASP A 154 3.26 0.79 -3.03
N VAL A 155 4.50 0.33 -3.24
CA VAL A 155 5.25 0.48 -4.50
C VAL A 155 4.76 -0.47 -5.59
N LYS A 156 4.47 -1.74 -5.28
CA LYS A 156 4.05 -2.73 -6.30
C LYS A 156 2.84 -2.29 -7.15
N PRO A 157 1.74 -1.80 -6.55
CA PRO A 157 0.62 -1.28 -7.32
C PRO A 157 1.00 -0.09 -8.20
N THR A 158 1.88 0.80 -7.72
CA THR A 158 2.39 1.93 -8.51
C THR A 158 3.15 1.44 -9.74
N VAL A 159 4.07 0.49 -9.58
CA VAL A 159 4.85 -0.06 -10.70
C VAL A 159 3.94 -0.67 -11.77
N ALA A 160 2.94 -1.44 -11.34
CA ALA A 160 1.97 -2.05 -12.26
C ALA A 160 1.09 -1.02 -12.99
N LEU A 161 0.74 0.10 -12.37
CA LEU A 161 -0.01 1.17 -13.05
C LEU A 161 0.91 1.94 -14.01
N CYS A 162 2.12 2.29 -13.58
CA CYS A 162 3.08 3.04 -14.39
C CYS A 162 3.57 2.25 -15.61
N SER A 163 3.51 0.92 -15.60
CA SER A 163 3.84 0.09 -16.76
C SER A 163 2.77 0.12 -17.85
N ILE A 164 1.56 0.60 -17.56
CA ILE A 164 0.49 0.73 -18.56
C ILE A 164 0.68 2.06 -19.32
N GLU A 165 0.75 1.99 -20.65
CA GLU A 165 0.96 3.18 -21.51
C GLU A 165 -0.16 4.23 -21.36
N SER A 166 -1.41 3.78 -21.22
CA SER A 166 -2.58 4.64 -21.07
C SER A 166 -2.71 5.28 -19.68
N TYR A 167 -1.94 4.82 -18.69
CA TYR A 167 -1.93 5.46 -17.37
C TYR A 167 -1.17 6.79 -17.46
N GLU A 168 -1.80 7.89 -17.10
CA GLU A 168 -1.14 9.19 -17.06
C GLU A 168 -0.56 9.42 -15.67
N VAL A 169 0.71 9.80 -15.59
CA VAL A 169 1.40 10.14 -14.34
C VAL A 169 1.45 11.66 -14.24
N ASP A 170 0.94 12.19 -13.12
CA ASP A 170 0.98 13.62 -12.85
C ASP A 170 2.40 14.10 -12.49
N ASP A 171 2.73 15.32 -12.88
CA ASP A 171 3.98 15.97 -12.47
C ASP A 171 3.98 16.21 -10.94
N PRO A 172 5.01 15.73 -10.21
CA PRO A 172 5.06 15.89 -8.77
C PRO A 172 5.30 17.34 -8.36
N PRO A 173 4.84 17.75 -7.16
CA PRO A 173 5.15 19.07 -6.63
C PRO A 173 6.66 19.25 -6.40
N GLU A 174 7.14 20.49 -6.49
CA GLU A 174 8.57 20.82 -6.26
C GLU A 174 9.03 20.43 -4.84
N ASP A 175 8.14 20.56 -3.85
CA ASP A 175 8.37 20.19 -2.44
C ASP A 175 7.68 18.85 -2.10
N TRP A 176 8.05 17.78 -2.83
CA TRP A 176 7.49 16.45 -2.63
C TRP A 176 8.06 15.71 -1.40
N GLY A 177 9.24 16.13 -0.95
CA GLY A 177 10.04 15.42 0.05
C GLY A 177 9.35 15.27 1.40
N LEU A 178 9.86 14.34 2.21
CA LEU A 178 9.44 14.22 3.59
C LEU A 178 9.84 15.48 4.38
N PRO A 179 8.94 15.99 5.25
CA PRO A 179 9.22 17.17 6.04
C PRO A 179 10.38 16.91 7.01
N ARG A 180 11.13 17.96 7.33
CA ARG A 180 12.22 17.80 8.31
C ARG A 180 11.63 17.56 9.71
N PRO A 181 12.28 16.75 10.56
CA PRO A 181 11.80 16.50 11.92
C PRO A 181 11.50 17.78 12.72
N SER A 182 12.27 18.86 12.50
CA SER A 182 12.10 20.16 13.15
C SER A 182 10.88 20.95 12.69
N GLU A 183 10.35 20.67 11.51
CA GLU A 183 9.21 21.40 10.91
C GLU A 183 7.87 20.88 11.41
N ILE A 184 7.84 19.66 11.96
CA ILE A 184 6.63 19.06 12.51
C ILE A 184 6.25 19.81 13.79
N PRO A 185 5.09 20.49 13.85
CA PRO A 185 4.65 21.16 15.07
C PRO A 185 4.31 20.14 16.15
N GLU A 186 4.56 20.51 17.41
CA GLU A 186 4.35 19.61 18.57
C GLU A 186 2.87 19.26 18.83
N SER A 187 1.92 19.96 18.17
CA SER A 187 0.51 19.88 18.56
C SER A 187 -0.49 20.38 17.51
N GLY A 188 -0.97 19.47 16.65
CA GLY A 188 -2.09 19.76 15.75
C GLY A 188 -3.48 19.79 16.42
N SER A 189 -3.65 19.19 17.61
CA SER A 189 -4.97 18.96 18.24
C SER A 189 -5.28 19.85 19.45
N GLU A 190 -4.41 20.81 19.76
CA GLU A 190 -4.44 21.59 21.02
C GLU A 190 -5.77 22.28 21.30
N LEU A 191 -6.43 22.81 20.26
CA LEU A 191 -7.70 23.53 20.41
C LEU A 191 -8.86 22.63 20.85
N GLY A 192 -8.97 21.42 20.27
CA GLY A 192 -10.01 20.46 20.64
C GLY A 192 -9.81 19.94 22.07
N ASN A 193 -8.55 19.63 22.41
CA ASN A 193 -8.16 19.23 23.75
C ASN A 193 -8.45 20.34 24.78
N TRP A 194 -8.13 21.59 24.46
CA TRP A 194 -8.38 22.74 25.32
C TRP A 194 -9.88 22.98 25.56
N MET A 195 -10.72 22.83 24.53
CA MET A 195 -12.17 22.99 24.66
C MET A 195 -12.79 21.94 25.59
N LEU A 196 -12.38 20.67 25.45
CA LEU A 196 -12.82 19.60 26.35
C LEU A 196 -12.31 19.80 27.78
N GLN A 197 -11.06 20.28 27.94
CA GLN A 197 -10.50 20.59 29.24
C GLN A 197 -11.23 21.76 29.94
N LEU A 198 -11.59 22.81 29.18
CA LEU A 198 -12.39 23.93 29.68
C LEU A 198 -13.77 23.45 30.15
N LEU A 199 -14.45 22.64 29.32
CA LEU A 199 -15.76 22.09 29.66
C LEU A 199 -15.68 21.20 30.91
N ALA A 200 -14.67 20.33 30.99
CA ALA A 200 -14.42 19.50 32.17
C ALA A 200 -14.13 20.35 33.41
N GLY A 201 -13.35 21.43 33.27
CA GLY A 201 -13.08 22.37 34.35
C GLY A 201 -14.33 23.07 34.87
N VAL A 202 -15.16 23.60 33.97
CA VAL A 202 -16.45 24.22 34.33
C VAL A 202 -17.39 23.21 34.98
N GLN A 203 -17.45 21.98 34.46
CA GLN A 203 -18.27 20.90 35.02
C GLN A 203 -17.87 20.57 36.46
N ILE A 204 -16.57 20.45 36.74
CA ILE A 204 -16.04 20.23 38.09
C ILE A 204 -16.42 21.41 38.99
N LEU A 205 -16.27 22.65 38.53
CA LEU A 205 -16.64 23.84 39.31
C LEU A 205 -18.14 23.86 39.65
N VAL A 206 -19.00 23.53 38.69
CA VAL A 206 -20.45 23.40 38.91
C VAL A 206 -20.75 22.29 39.91
N GLY A 207 -20.10 21.13 39.79
CA GLY A 207 -20.24 20.00 40.71
C GLY A 207 -19.82 20.36 42.13
N LEU A 208 -18.65 20.99 42.31
CA LEU A 208 -18.20 21.48 43.62
C LEU A 208 -19.16 22.53 44.18
N GLY A 209 -19.64 23.46 43.33
CA GLY A 209 -20.64 24.46 43.73
C GLY A 209 -21.92 23.82 44.27
N ALA A 210 -22.42 22.78 43.60
CA ALA A 210 -23.58 22.02 44.06
C ALA A 210 -23.32 21.29 45.39
N LEU A 211 -22.13 20.72 45.59
CA LEU A 211 -21.74 20.08 46.85
C LEU A 211 -21.64 21.09 48.00
N VAL A 212 -21.09 22.29 47.76
CA VAL A 212 -21.05 23.37 48.75
C VAL A 212 -22.45 23.84 49.11
N ALA A 213 -23.33 24.02 48.11
CA ALA A 213 -24.73 24.38 48.33
C ALA A 213 -25.50 23.31 49.11
N TRP A 214 -25.23 22.02 48.86
CA TRP A 214 -25.78 20.92 49.64
C TRP A 214 -25.37 20.99 51.12
N ILE A 215 -24.09 21.23 51.41
CA ILE A 215 -23.61 21.40 52.79
C ILE A 215 -24.30 22.58 53.47
N ALA A 216 -24.38 23.73 52.78
CA ALA A 216 -24.97 24.96 53.31
C ALA A 216 -26.49 24.85 53.55
N SER A 217 -27.20 24.06 52.75
CA SER A 217 -28.65 23.84 52.88
C SER A 217 -29.03 22.75 53.90
N GLY A 218 -28.05 22.17 54.59
CA GLY A 218 -28.26 21.06 55.52
C GLY A 218 -28.00 19.72 54.85
N TRP A 219 -26.90 19.07 55.26
CA TRP A 219 -26.39 17.78 54.77
C TRP A 219 -27.40 16.62 54.69
N ARG A 220 -28.58 16.71 55.30
CA ARG A 220 -29.61 15.66 55.26
C ARG A 220 -30.81 15.99 54.36
N GLU A 221 -30.96 17.25 53.96
CA GLU A 221 -32.24 17.74 53.42
C GLU A 221 -32.30 17.68 51.89
N ASN A 222 -31.16 17.59 51.19
CA ASN A 222 -31.11 17.70 49.72
C ASN A 222 -30.26 16.63 49.02
N LEU A 223 -30.68 15.36 49.06
CA LEU A 223 -29.96 14.26 48.37
C LEU A 223 -29.80 14.48 46.85
N VAL A 224 -30.72 15.21 46.21
CA VAL A 224 -30.63 15.54 44.78
C VAL A 224 -29.41 16.42 44.50
N LEU A 225 -29.12 17.43 45.34
CA LEU A 225 -27.94 18.27 45.18
C LEU A 225 -26.64 17.48 45.39
N LEU A 226 -26.64 16.55 46.35
CA LEU A 226 -25.53 15.65 46.57
C LEU A 226 -25.27 14.78 45.33
N ALA A 227 -26.31 14.10 44.82
CA ALA A 227 -26.19 13.22 43.66
C ALA A 227 -25.76 13.97 42.41
N THR A 228 -26.36 15.14 42.14
CA THR A 228 -25.98 16.00 41.01
C THR A 228 -24.54 16.49 41.16
N GLY A 229 -24.16 17.01 42.34
CA GLY A 229 -22.79 17.48 42.57
C GLY A 229 -21.75 16.38 42.35
N LEU A 230 -21.99 15.19 42.90
CA LEU A 230 -21.13 14.03 42.67
C LEU A 230 -21.08 13.64 41.19
N GLY A 231 -22.23 13.59 40.52
CA GLY A 231 -22.31 13.26 39.09
C GLY A 231 -21.49 14.23 38.23
N PHE A 232 -21.63 15.53 38.46
CA PHE A 232 -20.85 16.55 37.76
C PHE A 232 -19.35 16.40 38.00
N VAL A 233 -18.92 16.16 39.24
CA VAL A 233 -17.51 15.95 39.57
C VAL A 233 -16.97 14.67 38.91
N LEU A 234 -17.69 13.55 39.00
CA LEU A 234 -17.27 12.29 38.42
C LEU A 234 -17.15 12.37 36.89
N ILE A 235 -18.14 12.98 36.21
CA ILE A 235 -18.10 13.18 34.77
C ILE A 235 -16.95 14.11 34.38
N GLY A 236 -16.73 15.19 35.13
CA GLY A 236 -15.61 16.11 34.88
C GLY A 236 -14.24 15.44 35.03
N LEU A 237 -14.05 14.64 36.09
CA LEU A 237 -12.83 13.86 36.30
C LEU A 237 -12.61 12.82 35.18
N PHE A 238 -13.69 12.17 34.74
CA PHE A 238 -13.64 11.23 33.61
C PHE A 238 -13.19 11.92 32.32
N LEU A 239 -13.77 13.08 31.99
CA LEU A 239 -13.36 13.87 30.83
C LEU A 239 -11.89 14.30 30.92
N PHE A 240 -11.42 14.73 32.10
CA PHE A 240 -10.01 15.05 32.31
C PHE A 240 -9.08 13.87 32.04
N THR A 241 -9.50 12.66 32.42
CA THR A 241 -8.71 11.44 32.19
C THR A 241 -8.59 11.15 30.69
N ILE A 242 -9.69 11.28 29.93
CA ILE A 242 -9.68 11.11 28.47
C ILE A 242 -8.75 12.12 27.81
N VAL A 243 -8.90 13.41 28.15
CA VAL A 243 -8.11 14.53 27.63
C VAL A 243 -6.62 14.35 27.95
N ALA A 244 -6.28 13.99 29.19
CA ALA A 244 -4.90 13.75 29.60
C ALA A 244 -4.24 12.63 28.79
N ASN A 245 -4.98 11.52 28.56
CA ASN A 245 -4.48 10.42 27.74
C ASN A 245 -4.32 10.82 26.27
N ALA A 246 -5.28 11.56 25.71
CA ALA A 246 -5.21 12.05 24.33
C ALA A 246 -3.99 12.96 24.11
N ARG A 247 -3.72 13.89 25.05
CA ARG A 247 -2.56 14.78 24.98
C ARG A 247 -1.22 14.04 25.01
N LEU A 248 -1.10 13.02 25.88
CA LEU A 248 0.12 12.21 25.95
C LEU A 248 0.30 11.41 24.66
N SER A 249 -0.76 10.77 24.18
CA SER A 249 -0.75 10.00 22.92
C SER A 249 -0.33 10.85 21.74
N ASP A 250 -0.87 12.06 21.60
CA ASP A 250 -0.52 12.97 20.50
C ASP A 250 0.95 13.41 20.57
N LYS A 251 1.45 13.71 21.77
CA LYS A 251 2.87 14.03 21.96
C LYS A 251 3.78 12.86 21.57
N PHE A 252 3.47 11.65 22.03
CA PHE A 252 4.25 10.46 21.69
C PHE A 252 4.23 10.18 20.18
N ARG A 253 3.07 10.33 19.53
CA ARG A 253 2.96 10.17 18.07
C ARG A 253 3.81 11.17 17.29
N VAL A 254 3.88 12.42 17.75
CA VAL A 254 4.73 13.44 17.11
C VAL A 254 6.21 13.12 17.32
N GLU A 255 6.61 12.74 18.54
CA GLU A 255 8.00 12.34 18.83
C GLU A 255 8.39 11.10 18.02
N GLU A 256 7.54 10.07 17.99
CA GLU A 256 7.74 8.86 17.20
C GLU A 256 7.88 9.19 15.70
N TYR A 257 6.99 10.03 15.15
CA TYR A 257 7.11 10.44 13.74
C TYR A 257 8.42 11.17 13.44
N ARG A 258 8.86 12.08 14.34
CA ARG A 258 10.16 12.75 14.21
C ARG A 258 11.33 11.79 14.31
N ASP A 259 11.25 10.79 15.18
CA ASP A 259 12.26 9.76 15.32
C ASP A 259 12.37 8.91 14.04
N ARG A 260 11.23 8.55 13.43
CA ARG A 260 11.17 7.84 12.16
C ARG A 260 11.79 8.64 11.01
N LEU A 261 11.51 9.94 10.95
CA LEU A 261 12.14 10.87 9.99
C LEU A 261 13.66 11.01 10.20
N ARG A 262 14.16 10.85 11.43
CA ARG A 262 15.61 10.84 11.67
C ARG A 262 16.24 9.51 11.30
N SER A 263 15.59 8.39 11.57
CA SER A 263 16.13 7.07 11.27
C SER A 263 16.18 6.75 9.78
N ILE A 264 15.25 7.27 8.98
CA ILE A 264 15.28 7.18 7.52
C ILE A 264 16.34 8.13 6.90
N GLY A 265 16.96 9.01 7.68
CA GLY A 265 18.03 9.88 7.18
C GLY A 265 17.59 11.23 6.60
N VAL A 266 16.35 11.70 6.80
CA VAL A 266 15.90 13.01 6.28
C VAL A 266 16.78 14.18 6.78
N GLU A 267 17.32 14.06 8.00
CA GLU A 267 18.15 15.10 8.61
C GLU A 267 19.66 14.91 8.38
N SER A 268 20.15 13.67 8.42
CA SER A 268 21.58 13.35 8.30
C SER A 268 22.03 13.13 6.85
N GLY A 269 21.11 12.79 5.95
CA GLY A 269 21.42 12.25 4.62
C GLY A 269 22.04 10.85 4.67
N GLU A 270 22.12 10.23 5.86
CA GLU A 270 22.68 8.89 6.05
C GLU A 270 21.56 7.85 5.93
N ARG A 271 21.76 6.86 5.06
CA ARG A 271 20.78 5.81 4.80
C ARG A 271 20.72 4.78 5.93
N PRO A 272 19.57 4.11 6.13
CA PRO A 272 19.47 3.03 7.10
C PRO A 272 20.32 1.80 6.73
N GLU A 273 21.00 1.20 7.72
CA GLU A 273 21.88 0.03 7.53
C GLU A 273 21.18 -1.24 6.99
N PHE A 274 19.85 -1.33 7.09
CA PHE A 274 19.11 -2.52 6.65
C PHE A 274 18.85 -2.53 5.14
N VAL A 275 19.04 -1.41 4.43
CA VAL A 275 18.90 -1.34 2.98
C VAL A 275 20.05 -2.13 2.36
N PRO A 276 19.79 -3.19 1.58
CA PRO A 276 20.81 -4.13 1.13
C PRO A 276 21.59 -3.61 -0.09
N ILE A 277 21.98 -2.34 -0.08
CA ILE A 277 22.68 -1.64 -1.16
C ILE A 277 23.79 -0.82 -0.51
N ASP A 278 25.01 -0.99 -0.99
CA ASP A 278 26.16 -0.23 -0.48
C ASP A 278 26.05 1.25 -0.88
N ASP A 279 26.52 2.16 -0.03
CA ASP A 279 26.30 3.59 -0.20
C ASP A 279 26.91 4.17 -1.49
N ASP A 280 27.96 3.54 -2.01
CA ASP A 280 28.66 3.90 -3.24
C ASP A 280 27.94 3.46 -4.51
N ALA A 281 26.97 2.56 -4.40
CA ALA A 281 26.13 2.13 -5.51
C ALA A 281 25.02 3.13 -5.84
N PHE A 282 24.72 4.08 -4.94
CA PHE A 282 23.69 5.08 -5.17
C PHE A 282 24.17 6.21 -6.09
N GLU A 283 23.27 6.67 -6.96
CA GLU A 283 23.51 7.87 -7.75
C GLU A 283 23.52 9.09 -6.83
N THR A 284 24.67 9.75 -6.70
CA THR A 284 24.73 11.05 -6.03
C THR A 284 23.85 12.04 -6.78
N THR A 285 22.68 12.35 -6.21
CA THR A 285 21.91 13.50 -6.64
C THR A 285 22.78 14.74 -6.35
N PRO A 286 23.04 15.62 -7.32
CA PRO A 286 23.80 16.84 -7.06
C PRO A 286 23.04 17.64 -6.00
N ASN A 287 23.61 17.73 -4.81
CA ASN A 287 22.98 18.46 -3.72
C ASN A 287 22.76 19.91 -4.16
N ALA A 288 21.53 20.39 -4.13
CA ALA A 288 21.14 21.75 -4.54
C ALA A 288 21.62 22.83 -3.54
N GLU A 289 22.73 22.59 -2.85
CA GLU A 289 23.34 23.48 -1.85
C GLU A 289 24.66 24.12 -2.32
N GLU A 290 25.18 23.78 -3.52
CA GLU A 290 26.44 24.35 -4.04
C GLU A 290 26.26 25.55 -5.00
N SER A 291 25.18 26.33 -4.88
CA SER A 291 24.99 27.55 -5.71
C SER A 291 25.14 28.89 -4.97
N VAL A 292 25.48 28.89 -3.68
CA VAL A 292 25.62 30.15 -2.89
C VAL A 292 27.09 30.51 -2.59
N ALA A 293 28.06 29.76 -3.13
CA ALA A 293 29.48 29.98 -2.85
C ALA A 293 30.32 30.35 -4.10
N ASP A 294 29.76 31.06 -5.08
CA ASP A 294 30.59 31.69 -6.13
C ASP A 294 29.94 32.97 -6.67
N ASP A 295 29.84 33.99 -5.81
CA ASP A 295 29.84 35.37 -6.29
C ASP A 295 30.59 36.23 -5.25
N SER A 296 31.89 36.40 -5.48
CA SER A 296 32.79 37.31 -4.76
C SER A 296 33.43 38.27 -5.76
#